data_AF-A0A9E0J882-F1
#
_entry.id   AF-A0A9E0J882-F1
#
_cell.length_a   1.000
_cell.length_b   1.000
_cell.length_c   1.000
_cell.angle_alpha   90.00
_cell.angle_beta   90.00
_cell.angle_gamma   90.00
#
_symmetry.space_group_name_H-M   'P 1'
#
loop_
_entity.id
_entity.type
_entity.pdbx_description
1 polymer ?
#
loop_
_entity_poly.entity_id
_entity_poly.type
_entity_poly.pdbx_seq_one_letter_code
_entity_poly.pdbx_strand_id
1 'polypeptide(L)' 'QAGVDPAAFEAWEFERFLLQPMDGPARVENTQAAIAYCLAHPQWRLSVQTHKYLGIP' A
#
# COMPACT_ATOMS: atom_id res chain seq x y z
N GLN A 1 1.46 -5.10 -6.88
CA GLN A 1 2.30 -5.75 -7.92
C GLN A 1 1.52 -6.94 -8.44
N ALA A 2 1.57 -7.25 -9.73
CA ALA A 2 0.84 -8.40 -10.25
C ALA A 2 1.29 -9.68 -9.53
N GLY A 3 0.33 -10.49 -9.08
CA GLY A 3 0.58 -11.76 -8.40
C GLY A 3 1.03 -11.68 -6.94
N VAL A 4 1.00 -10.50 -6.31
CA VAL A 4 1.32 -10.36 -4.88
C VAL A 4 0.06 -10.08 -4.09
N ASP A 5 -0.33 -11.02 -3.25
CA ASP A 5 -1.41 -10.88 -2.27
C ASP A 5 -0.83 -10.39 -0.94
N PRO A 6 -1.23 -9.22 -0.40
CA PRO A 6 -0.75 -8.77 0.89
C PRO A 6 -1.07 -9.77 2.03
N ALA A 7 -2.19 -10.50 1.95
CA ALA A 7 -2.57 -11.46 2.98
C ALA A 7 -1.53 -12.59 3.17
N ALA A 8 -0.74 -12.91 2.15
CA ALA A 8 0.32 -13.92 2.22
C ALA A 8 1.43 -13.58 3.23
N PHE A 9 1.56 -12.30 3.61
CA PHE A 9 2.56 -11.83 4.57
C PHE A 9 2.04 -11.75 6.01
N GLU A 10 0.73 -11.85 6.24
CA GLU A 10 0.13 -11.69 7.57
C GLU A 10 0.56 -12.77 8.57
N ALA A 11 1.01 -13.92 8.07
CA ALA A 11 1.56 -15.01 8.88
C ALA A 11 3.00 -14.77 9.35
N TRP A 12 3.66 -13.71 8.88
CA TRP A 12 5.07 -13.43 9.21
C TRP A 12 5.14 -12.53 10.45
N GLU A 13 6.22 -12.64 11.21
CA GLU A 13 6.40 -11.92 12.48
C GLU A 13 6.88 -10.47 12.26
N PHE A 14 6.11 -9.66 11.53
CA PHE A 14 6.35 -8.23 11.38
C PHE A 14 5.57 -7.42 12.43
N GLU A 15 6.21 -6.40 13.01
CA GLU A 15 5.54 -5.45 13.91
C GLU A 15 4.53 -4.56 13.14
N ARG A 16 4.79 -4.29 11.86
CA ARG A 16 4.04 -3.30 11.07
C ARG A 16 3.77 -3.80 9.66
N PHE A 17 2.51 -3.77 9.26
CA PHE A 17 2.07 -4.08 7.91
C PHE A 17 1.71 -2.79 7.17
N LEU A 18 2.48 -2.47 6.14
CA LEU A 18 2.34 -1.24 5.36
C LEU A 18 1.98 -1.60 3.93
N LEU A 19 0.89 -1.03 3.42
CA LEU A 19 0.51 -1.15 2.02
C LEU A 19 0.73 0.18 1.32
N GLN A 20 1.51 0.16 0.24
CA GLN A 20 1.78 1.35 -0.56
C GLN A 20 1.17 1.19 -1.95
N PRO A 21 0.44 2.20 -2.46
CA PRO A 21 -0.02 2.18 -3.83
C PRO A 21 1.17 2.18 -4.79
N MET A 22 1.10 1.32 -5.80
CA MET A 22 2.05 1.30 -6.89
C MET A 22 1.94 2.61 -7.68
N ASP A 23 3.07 3.25 -7.92
CA ASP A 23 3.14 4.44 -8.76
C ASP A 23 3.11 4.09 -10.25
N GLY A 24 2.88 5.09 -11.10
CA GLY A 24 2.83 4.93 -12.56
C GLY A 24 1.49 5.36 -13.15
N PRO A 25 1.15 4.89 -14.36
CA PRO A 25 -0.03 5.36 -15.10
C PRO A 25 -1.36 5.14 -14.36
N ALA A 26 -1.46 4.08 -13.57
CA ALA A 26 -2.66 3.71 -12.81
C ALA A 26 -2.59 4.15 -11.33
N ARG A 27 -1.85 5.22 -11.02
CA ARG A 27 -1.61 5.67 -9.64
C ARG A 27 -2.91 5.93 -8.87
N VAL A 28 -3.91 6.54 -9.53
CA VAL A 28 -5.19 6.89 -8.89
C VAL A 28 -5.93 5.62 -8.48
N GLU A 29 -6.07 4.67 -9.40
CA GLU A 29 -6.70 3.38 -9.20
C GLU A 29 -5.98 2.58 -8.11
N ASN A 30 -4.66 2.54 -8.16
CA ASN A 30 -3.84 1.85 -7.15
C ASN A 30 -3.98 2.50 -5.76
N THR A 31 -4.12 3.82 -5.69
CA THR A 31 -4.35 4.53 -4.43
C THR A 31 -5.70 4.16 -3.83
N GLN A 32 -6.76 4.12 -4.64
CA GLN A 32 -8.08 3.70 -4.17
C GLN A 32 -8.10 2.24 -3.74
N ALA A 33 -7.44 1.35 -4.50
CA ALA A 33 -7.33 -0.06 -4.14
C ALA A 33 -6.58 -0.26 -2.81
N ALA A 34 -5.47 0.46 -2.59
CA ALA A 34 -4.71 0.39 -1.34
C ALA A 34 -5.51 0.94 -0.14
N ILE A 35 -6.26 2.03 -0.34
CA ILE A 35 -7.17 2.56 0.70
C ILE A 35 -8.24 1.53 1.06
N ALA A 36 -8.94 0.98 0.05
CA ALA A 36 -9.99 0.00 0.27
C ALA A 36 -9.48 -1.25 1.01
N TYR A 37 -8.28 -1.73 0.65
CA TYR A 37 -7.65 -2.85 1.34
C TYR A 37 -7.34 -2.53 2.81
N CYS A 38 -6.70 -1.40 3.12
CA CYS A 38 -6.41 -1.03 4.51
C CYS A 38 -7.68 -0.83 5.36
N LEU A 39 -8.77 -0.34 4.77
CA LEU A 39 -10.06 -0.24 5.45
C LEU A 39 -10.68 -1.61 5.76
N ALA A 40 -10.54 -2.58 4.84
CA ALA A 40 -11.02 -3.94 5.04
C ALA A 40 -10.11 -4.78 5.96
N HIS A 41 -8.82 -4.47 6.01
CA HIS A 41 -7.80 -5.19 6.78
C HIS A 41 -7.09 -4.24 7.76
N PRO A 42 -7.66 -3.97 8.95
CA PRO A 42 -7.19 -2.91 9.86
C PRO A 42 -5.79 -3.15 10.44
N GLN A 43 -5.21 -4.34 10.30
CA GLN A 43 -3.80 -4.61 10.60
C GLN A 43 -2.84 -3.87 9.65
N TRP A 44 -3.29 -3.57 8.43
CA TRP A 44 -2.54 -2.85 7.41
C TRP A 44 -2.75 -1.34 7.52
N ARG A 45 -1.66 -0.59 7.40
CA ARG A 45 -1.70 0.87 7.30
C ARG A 45 -1.30 1.33 5.91
N LEU A 46 -1.98 2.35 5.41
CA LEU A 46 -1.62 2.98 4.15
C LEU A 46 -0.29 3.74 4.31
N SER A 47 0.68 3.42 3.47
CA SER A 47 1.93 4.17 3.32
C SER A 47 1.88 4.94 2.01
N VAL A 48 2.22 6.23 2.04
CA VAL A 48 2.22 7.10 0.86
C VAL A 48 3.63 7.62 0.59
N GLN A 49 3.97 7.74 -0.70
CA GLN A 49 5.25 8.26 -1.15
C GLN A 49 5.25 9.79 -1.06
N THR A 50 5.37 10.32 0.17
CA THR A 50 5.26 11.76 0.48
C THR A 50 6.22 12.63 -0.33
N HIS A 51 7.45 12.15 -0.60
CA HIS A 51 8.44 12.86 -1.41
C HIS A 51 7.92 13.23 -2.82
N LYS A 52 7.06 12.39 -3.42
CA LYS A 52 6.42 12.67 -4.73
C LYS A 52 5.40 13.80 -4.68
N TYR A 53 4.79 14.03 -3.53
CA TYR A 53 3.88 15.16 -3.31
C TYR A 53 4.63 16.43 -2.96
N LEU A 54 5.76 16.30 -2.25
CA LEU A 54 6.59 17.43 -1.81
C LEU A 54 7.58 17.90 -2.89
N GLY A 55 7.76 17.14 -3.98
CA GLY A 55 8.72 17.46 -5.04
C GLY A 55 10.17 17.26 -4.62
N ILE A 56 10.42 16.34 -3.69
CA ILE A 56 11.74 16.02 -3.16
C ILE A 56 12.20 14.67 -3.75
N PRO A 57 13.43 14.56 -4.27
CA PRO A 57 14.01 13.30 -4.75
C PRO A 57 14.21 12.27 -3.64
#